data_AF-A0A820WDZ0-F1
#
_entry.id   AF-A0A820WDZ0-F1
#
_cell.length_a   1.000
_cell.length_b   1.000
_cell.length_c   1.000
_cell.angle_alpha   90.00
_cell.angle_beta   90.00
_cell.angle_gamma   90.00
#
_symmetry.space_group_name_H-M   'P 1'
#
loop_
_entity.id
_entity.type
_entity.pdbx_description
1 polymer ?
#
loop_
_entity_poly.entity_id
_entity_poly.type
_entity_poly.pdbx_seq_one_letter_code
_entity_poly.pdbx_strand_id
1 'polypeptide(L)'
;MTKNIFLLQNKSVPANRRFYLSDRHTTAADVKSKRTKKCEPNLLVWITLFENGISKPFFSKQKQTVTQKAYLNNCVKARLIPLIDCYHTKEKVLFWPDLSSSHYGHDVIHYLNSNKVKLVPIAYNPQNCAQSRPIETLWSIINDMVDDNGWETKTIDQLKRRAIAKFKEIDLKLVQTMLSGV
;
A
#
# COMPACT_ATOMS: atom_id res chain seq x y z
N MET A 1 8.57 0.48 4.32
CA MET A 1 7.17 0.17 4.67
C MET A 1 6.25 1.31 4.28
N THR A 2 5.20 1.02 3.53
CA THR A 2 4.40 2.02 2.79
C THR A 2 2.97 1.52 2.61
N LYS A 3 2.02 2.44 2.50
CA LYS A 3 0.61 2.14 2.19
C LYS A 3 0.36 2.15 0.68
N ASN A 4 -0.40 1.20 0.16
CA ASN A 4 -0.86 1.20 -1.24
C ASN A 4 -2.39 1.04 -1.34
N ILE A 5 -2.97 1.55 -2.42
CA ILE A 5 -4.40 1.54 -2.72
C ILE A 5 -4.64 0.70 -3.98
N PHE A 6 -5.29 -0.45 -3.84
CA PHE A 6 -5.83 -1.18 -5.00
C PHE A 6 -7.20 -0.61 -5.40
N LEU A 7 -7.42 -0.46 -6.71
CA LEU A 7 -8.69 -0.06 -7.30
C LEU A 7 -9.53 -1.29 -7.69
N LEU A 8 -10.84 -1.11 -7.86
CA LEU A 8 -11.74 -2.20 -8.29
C LEU A 8 -11.76 -2.39 -9.81
N GLN A 9 -11.45 -1.35 -10.58
CA GLN A 9 -11.35 -1.41 -12.03
C GLN A 9 -10.02 -0.82 -12.47
N ASN A 10 -9.31 -1.50 -13.38
CA ASN A 10 -8.16 -0.96 -14.08
C ASN A 10 -8.65 0.05 -15.12
N LYS A 11 -8.98 1.26 -14.65
CA LYS A 11 -9.19 2.37 -15.55
C LYS A 11 -7.82 2.87 -15.96
N SER A 12 -7.40 2.49 -17.17
CA SER A 12 -6.35 3.20 -17.89
C SER A 12 -6.54 4.69 -17.65
N VAL A 13 -5.44 5.43 -17.38
CA VAL A 13 -5.32 6.90 -17.37
C VAL A 13 -6.46 7.52 -18.18
N PRO A 14 -7.13 8.60 -17.74
CA PRO A 14 -8.14 9.28 -18.56
C PRO A 14 -7.48 9.87 -19.82
N ALA A 15 -7.12 9.00 -20.76
CA ALA A 15 -6.91 9.33 -22.15
C ALA A 15 -8.25 9.89 -22.59
N ASN A 16 -8.15 10.99 -23.31
CA ASN A 16 -9.24 11.83 -23.79
C ASN A 16 -10.13 11.04 -24.77
N ARG A 17 -10.85 10.02 -24.29
CA ARG A 17 -11.70 9.11 -25.08
C ARG A 17 -13.06 9.74 -25.42
N ARG A 18 -13.22 11.04 -25.21
CA ARG A 18 -14.48 11.75 -25.49
C ARG A 18 -14.14 12.95 -26.35
N PHE A 19 -14.58 12.85 -27.60
CA PHE A 19 -14.49 13.87 -28.63
C PHE A 19 -14.87 15.25 -28.07
N TYR A 20 -14.09 16.27 -28.41
CA TYR A 20 -14.50 17.66 -28.25
C TYR A 20 -15.72 17.89 -29.16
N LEU A 21 -16.84 18.28 -28.58
CA LEU A 21 -18.05 18.66 -29.31
C LEU A 21 -18.19 20.18 -29.28
N SER A 22 -18.38 20.77 -30.45
CA SER A 22 -18.49 22.22 -30.66
C SER A 22 -19.84 22.80 -30.22
N ASP A 23 -20.90 21.97 -30.13
CA ASP A 23 -22.25 22.45 -29.82
C ASP A 23 -22.92 21.67 -28.68
N ARG A 24 -23.22 22.40 -27.62
CA ARG A 24 -23.88 21.92 -26.40
C ARG A 24 -25.36 21.63 -26.63
N HIS A 25 -26.01 22.23 -27.62
CA HIS A 25 -27.47 22.11 -27.79
C HIS A 25 -27.89 20.79 -28.45
N THR A 26 -27.05 20.23 -29.32
CA THR A 26 -27.31 19.01 -30.10
C THR A 26 -26.95 17.71 -29.38
N THR A 27 -26.26 17.78 -28.24
CA THR A 27 -25.76 16.58 -27.53
C THR A 27 -26.85 15.90 -26.69
N ALA A 28 -26.92 14.56 -26.74
CA ALA A 28 -27.83 13.74 -25.95
C ALA A 28 -27.61 13.86 -24.43
N ALA A 29 -28.69 13.74 -23.63
CA ALA A 29 -28.68 14.03 -22.19
C ALA A 29 -27.79 13.07 -21.36
N ASP A 30 -27.65 11.83 -21.83
CA ASP A 30 -26.81 10.78 -21.26
C ASP A 30 -25.30 11.04 -21.44
N VAL A 31 -24.93 11.85 -22.43
CA VAL A 31 -23.56 12.35 -22.64
C VAL A 31 -23.31 13.64 -21.85
N LYS A 32 -24.30 14.54 -21.76
CA LYS A 32 -24.22 15.82 -21.02
C LYS A 32 -24.05 15.64 -19.52
N SER A 33 -24.72 14.65 -18.95
CA SER A 33 -24.81 14.47 -17.50
C SER A 33 -24.68 13.00 -17.12
N LYS A 34 -23.44 12.52 -17.05
CA LYS A 34 -23.15 11.19 -16.51
C LYS A 34 -22.82 11.31 -15.03
N ARG A 35 -23.65 10.76 -14.15
CA ARG A 35 -23.32 10.62 -12.72
C ARG A 35 -22.13 9.67 -12.59
N THR A 36 -20.93 10.20 -12.44
CA THR A 36 -19.76 9.43 -12.03
C THR A 36 -19.81 9.25 -10.52
N LYS A 37 -19.77 8.01 -10.01
CA LYS A 37 -19.54 7.78 -8.57
C LYS A 37 -18.20 8.41 -8.20
N LYS A 38 -18.22 9.35 -7.25
CA LYS A 38 -17.08 10.24 -6.96
C LYS A 38 -15.83 9.53 -6.43
N CYS A 39 -15.94 8.29 -5.95
CA CYS A 39 -14.79 7.43 -5.69
C CYS A 39 -15.19 5.98 -5.99
N GLU A 40 -14.39 5.27 -6.77
CA GLU A 40 -14.49 3.82 -6.78
C GLU A 40 -14.10 3.28 -5.40
N PRO A 41 -14.78 2.23 -4.91
CA PRO A 41 -14.37 1.59 -3.68
C PRO A 41 -12.91 1.13 -3.82
N ASN A 42 -12.08 1.46 -2.84
CA ASN A 42 -10.65 1.18 -2.87
C ASN A 42 -10.22 0.40 -1.63
N LEU A 43 -9.10 -0.32 -1.74
CA LEU A 43 -8.57 -1.17 -0.67
C LEU A 43 -7.19 -0.68 -0.26
N LEU A 44 -7.10 -0.10 0.93
CA LEU A 44 -5.83 0.31 1.52
C LEU A 44 -5.14 -0.89 2.15
N VAL A 45 -3.92 -1.15 1.72
CA VAL A 45 -3.10 -2.28 2.16
C VAL A 45 -1.83 -1.77 2.82
N TRP A 46 -1.45 -2.46 3.89
CA TRP A 46 -0.21 -2.26 4.58
C TRP A 46 0.55 -3.58 4.69
N ILE A 47 1.86 -3.53 4.41
CA ILE A 47 2.80 -4.64 4.57
C ILE A 47 4.16 -4.11 5.05
N THR A 48 4.92 -5.00 5.69
CA THR A 48 6.35 -4.84 5.96
C THR A 48 7.14 -5.80 5.09
N LEU A 49 8.23 -5.30 4.52
CA LEU A 49 9.25 -6.05 3.79
C LEU A 49 10.46 -6.28 4.71
N PHE A 50 11.07 -7.47 4.64
CA PHE A 50 12.25 -7.86 5.41
C PHE A 50 13.04 -8.92 4.64
N GLU A 51 14.30 -9.18 5.01
CA GLU A 51 15.20 -10.09 4.26
C GLU A 51 14.65 -11.51 4.10
N ASN A 52 13.84 -11.95 5.07
CA ASN A 52 13.22 -13.26 5.08
C ASN A 52 11.79 -13.26 4.50
N GLY A 53 11.34 -12.16 3.88
CA GLY A 53 10.11 -12.11 3.08
C GLY A 53 9.19 -10.92 3.34
N ILE A 54 7.87 -11.19 3.36
CA ILE A 54 6.82 -10.17 3.54
C ILE A 54 5.88 -10.52 4.69
N SER A 55 5.47 -9.50 5.45
CA SER A 55 4.51 -9.69 6.54
C SER A 55 3.11 -10.02 6.00
N LYS A 56 2.25 -10.59 6.85
CA LYS A 56 0.82 -10.73 6.50
C LYS A 56 0.18 -9.35 6.26
N PRO A 57 -0.50 -9.12 5.13
CA PRO A 57 -1.08 -7.82 4.83
C PRO A 57 -2.16 -7.42 5.85
N PHE A 58 -2.19 -6.12 6.16
CA PHE A 58 -3.30 -5.47 6.84
C PHE A 58 -4.16 -4.73 5.81
N PHE A 59 -5.47 -4.94 5.88
CA PHE A 59 -6.45 -4.29 5.01
C PHE A 59 -7.28 -3.33 5.85
N SER A 60 -7.22 -2.03 5.53
CA SER A 60 -8.08 -1.04 6.20
C SER A 60 -9.51 -1.15 5.70
N LYS A 61 -10.46 -0.78 6.55
CA LYS A 61 -11.86 -0.61 6.15
C LYS A 61 -11.97 0.58 5.18
N GLN A 62 -12.90 0.49 4.23
CA GLN A 62 -13.08 1.52 3.20
C GLN A 62 -13.33 2.90 3.80
N LYS A 63 -12.80 3.94 3.14
CA LYS A 63 -12.98 5.36 3.50
C LYS A 63 -12.50 5.75 4.90
N GLN A 64 -11.74 4.90 5.59
CA GLN A 64 -11.12 5.26 6.86
C GLN A 64 -9.64 5.60 6.66
N THR A 65 -9.29 6.84 6.98
CA THR A 65 -7.91 7.24 7.19
C THR A 65 -7.33 6.43 8.33
N VAL A 66 -6.19 5.79 8.12
CA VAL A 66 -5.50 5.04 9.17
C VAL A 66 -4.98 6.03 10.20
N THR A 67 -5.66 6.08 11.35
CA THR A 67 -5.24 6.88 12.51
C THR A 67 -3.98 6.29 13.13
N GLN A 68 -3.26 7.09 13.93
CA GLN A 68 -2.12 6.64 14.73
C GLN A 68 -2.45 5.40 15.56
N LYS A 69 -3.60 5.40 16.25
CA LYS A 69 -4.06 4.27 17.07
C LYS A 69 -4.34 3.01 16.23
N ALA A 70 -5.00 3.17 15.08
CA ALA A 70 -5.28 2.05 14.19
C ALA A 70 -3.99 1.46 13.60
N TYR A 71 -3.03 2.32 13.24
CA TYR A 71 -1.71 1.90 12.79
C TYR A 71 -0.93 1.18 13.89
N LEU A 72 -0.82 1.77 15.08
CA LEU A 72 -0.10 1.16 16.21
C LEU A 72 -0.63 -0.23 16.53
N ASN A 73 -1.95 -0.38 16.67
CA ASN A 73 -2.54 -1.66 17.07
C ASN A 73 -2.50 -2.70 15.96
N ASN A 74 -2.90 -2.33 14.74
CA ASN A 74 -3.06 -3.32 13.66
C ASN A 74 -1.77 -3.56 12.86
N CYS A 75 -0.93 -2.56 12.69
CA CYS A 75 0.27 -2.67 11.86
C CYS A 75 1.50 -2.98 12.73
N VAL A 76 1.74 -2.17 13.77
CA VAL A 76 2.96 -2.33 14.58
C VAL A 76 2.82 -3.50 15.55
N LYS A 77 1.88 -3.45 16.48
CA LYS A 77 1.72 -4.46 17.54
C LYS A 77 1.32 -5.83 17.02
N ALA A 78 0.36 -5.90 16.10
CA ALA A 78 -0.18 -7.17 15.64
C ALA A 78 0.65 -7.84 14.53
N ARG A 79 1.60 -7.12 13.89
CA ARG A 79 2.33 -7.64 12.73
C ARG A 79 3.83 -7.38 12.80
N LEU A 80 4.25 -6.12 12.90
CA LEU A 80 5.68 -5.78 12.91
C LEU A 80 6.43 -6.42 14.08
N ILE A 81 5.93 -6.27 15.32
CA ILE A 81 6.61 -6.81 16.50
C ILE A 81 6.69 -8.34 16.48
N PRO A 82 5.57 -9.10 16.29
CA PRO A 82 5.65 -10.55 16.19
C PRO A 82 6.58 -11.03 15.08
N LEU A 83 6.64 -10.30 13.97
CA LEU A 83 7.54 -10.62 12.88
C LEU A 83 9.01 -10.45 13.29
N ILE A 84 9.36 -9.33 13.93
CA ILE A 84 10.71 -9.08 14.46
C ILE A 84 11.07 -10.19 15.46
N ASP A 85 10.18 -10.51 16.39
CA ASP A 85 10.41 -11.53 17.42
C ASP A 85 10.61 -12.93 16.82
N CYS A 86 9.94 -13.25 15.71
CA CYS A 86 10.10 -14.53 15.03
C CYS A 86 11.45 -14.70 14.32
N TYR A 87 12.01 -13.63 13.76
CA TYR A 87 13.17 -13.71 12.86
C TYR A 87 14.47 -13.13 13.43
N HIS A 88 14.39 -12.15 14.34
CA HIS A 88 15.56 -11.46 14.87
C HIS A 88 15.60 -11.59 16.39
N THR A 89 16.41 -12.51 16.89
CA THR A 89 16.60 -12.69 18.34
C THR A 89 17.65 -11.74 18.93
N LYS A 90 18.50 -11.08 18.11
CA LYS A 90 19.69 -10.36 18.60
C LYS A 90 20.15 -9.12 17.81
N GLU A 91 19.46 -8.71 16.75
CA GLU A 91 19.93 -7.63 15.87
C GLU A 91 19.23 -6.28 16.12
N LYS A 92 19.96 -5.19 15.85
CA LYS A 92 19.41 -3.83 15.83
C LYS A 92 18.56 -3.66 14.57
N VAL A 93 17.26 -3.95 14.66
CA VAL A 93 16.33 -3.67 13.57
C VAL A 93 16.20 -2.16 13.38
N LEU A 94 16.51 -1.71 12.16
CA LEU A 94 16.19 -0.36 11.69
C LEU A 94 14.87 -0.40 10.91
N PHE A 95 13.87 0.24 11.47
CA PHE A 95 12.55 0.33 10.89
C PHE A 95 12.42 1.60 10.03
N TRP A 96 12.17 1.42 8.73
CA TRP A 96 12.07 2.50 7.74
C TRP A 96 10.66 2.60 7.13
N PRO A 97 9.76 3.42 7.71
CA PRO A 97 8.45 3.71 7.15
C PRO A 97 8.46 4.89 6.16
N ASP A 98 7.34 5.08 5.46
CA ASP A 98 7.04 6.34 4.79
C ASP A 98 6.76 7.49 5.78
N LEU A 99 6.70 8.71 5.24
CA LEU A 99 6.50 9.95 5.98
C LEU A 99 5.03 10.24 6.35
N SER A 100 4.14 9.25 6.30
CA SER A 100 2.77 9.39 6.80
C SER A 100 2.79 9.78 8.27
N SER A 101 2.02 10.81 8.63
CA SER A 101 1.93 11.33 10.00
C SER A 101 1.61 10.25 11.04
N SER A 102 0.79 9.25 10.67
CA SER A 102 0.47 8.11 11.54
C SER A 102 1.69 7.28 11.97
N HIS A 103 2.77 7.27 11.18
CA HIS A 103 3.98 6.47 11.45
C HIS A 103 4.92 7.15 12.45
N TYR A 104 4.89 8.48 12.46
CA TYR A 104 5.71 9.32 13.35
C TYR A 104 4.89 9.91 14.51
N GLY A 105 3.71 9.34 14.78
CA GLY A 105 2.89 9.71 15.92
C GLY A 105 3.57 9.38 17.25
N HIS A 106 3.35 10.20 18.27
CA HIS A 106 4.00 10.10 19.58
C HIS A 106 3.94 8.67 20.16
N ASP A 107 2.76 8.06 20.21
CA ASP A 107 2.57 6.73 20.83
C ASP A 107 3.26 5.62 20.03
N VAL A 108 3.38 5.81 18.72
CA VAL A 108 4.06 4.86 17.83
C VAL A 108 5.56 4.91 18.09
N ILE A 109 6.14 6.12 18.10
CA ILE A 109 7.56 6.31 18.38
C ILE A 109 7.89 5.78 19.78
N HIS A 110 7.09 6.17 20.78
CA HIS A 110 7.25 5.69 22.15
C HIS A 110 7.22 4.16 22.21
N TYR A 111 6.23 3.52 21.59
CA TYR A 111 6.12 2.06 21.59
C TYR A 111 7.28 1.37 20.88
N LEU A 112 7.72 1.86 19.72
CA LEU A 112 8.88 1.29 19.01
C LEU A 112 10.16 1.39 19.85
N ASN A 113 10.39 2.54 20.48
CA ASN A 113 11.53 2.75 21.36
C ASN A 113 11.49 1.81 22.59
N SER A 114 10.32 1.64 23.23
CA SER A 114 10.15 0.69 24.34
C SER A 114 10.43 -0.76 23.93
N ASN A 115 10.18 -1.11 22.66
CA ASN A 115 10.49 -2.42 22.09
C ASN A 115 11.88 -2.48 21.43
N LYS A 116 12.74 -1.49 21.67
CA LYS A 116 14.12 -1.41 21.13
C LYS A 116 14.22 -1.43 19.60
N VAL A 117 13.14 -1.05 18.90
CA VAL A 117 13.13 -0.93 17.45
C VAL A 117 13.52 0.50 17.07
N LYS A 118 14.63 0.66 16.34
CA LYS A 118 15.06 1.99 15.89
C LYS A 118 14.21 2.45 14.72
N LEU A 119 13.68 3.66 14.76
CA LEU A 119 12.94 4.28 13.67
C LEU A 119 13.85 5.23 12.90
N VAL A 120 13.83 5.20 11.56
CA VAL A 120 14.52 6.21 10.74
C VAL A 120 13.91 7.59 11.01
N PRO A 121 14.67 8.56 11.54
CA PRO A 121 14.15 9.90 11.82
C PRO A 121 13.70 10.62 10.55
N ILE A 122 12.71 11.50 10.68
CA ILE A 122 12.15 12.27 9.53
C ILE A 122 13.25 13.01 8.76
N ALA A 123 14.22 13.61 9.47
CA ALA A 123 15.33 14.35 8.87
C ALA A 123 16.22 13.50 7.94
N TYR A 124 16.30 12.19 8.18
CA TYR A 124 17.09 11.24 7.38
C TYR A 124 16.22 10.39 6.45
N ASN A 125 14.91 10.67 6.39
CA ASN A 125 13.98 9.97 5.52
C ASN A 125 13.59 10.91 4.36
N PRO A 126 14.27 10.83 3.20
CA PRO A 126 14.10 11.79 2.13
C PRO A 126 12.64 11.81 1.63
N GLN A 127 12.09 13.02 1.53
CA GLN A 127 10.80 13.26 0.90
C GLN A 127 10.87 12.97 -0.60
N ASN A 128 9.77 12.49 -1.19
CA ASN A 128 9.63 12.24 -2.63
C ASN A 128 10.65 11.27 -3.23
N CYS A 129 11.32 10.45 -2.41
CA CYS A 129 12.31 9.48 -2.86
C CYS A 129 11.74 8.05 -2.81
N ALA A 130 10.63 7.85 -3.53
CA ALA A 130 9.94 6.55 -3.58
C ALA A 130 10.85 5.46 -4.17
N GLN A 131 11.66 5.80 -5.17
CA GLN A 131 12.58 4.88 -5.86
C GLN A 131 13.63 4.26 -4.94
N SER A 132 14.05 4.96 -3.88
CA SER A 132 15.00 4.42 -2.90
C SER A 132 14.37 3.45 -1.91
N ARG A 133 13.05 3.21 -1.98
CA ARG A 133 12.35 2.28 -1.11
C ARG A 133 11.93 1.04 -1.89
N PRO A 134 12.53 -0.14 -1.62
CA PRO A 134 12.23 -1.41 -2.28
C PRO A 134 10.74 -1.77 -2.36
N ILE A 135 9.98 -1.37 -1.34
CA ILE A 135 8.56 -1.66 -1.25
C ILE A 135 7.73 -0.98 -2.35
N GLU A 136 8.19 0.14 -2.93
CA GLU A 136 7.49 0.80 -4.04
C GLU A 136 7.63 -0.01 -5.34
N THR A 137 8.80 -0.60 -5.58
CA THR A 137 9.01 -1.55 -6.68
C THR A 137 8.14 -2.79 -6.49
N LEU A 138 8.10 -3.32 -5.26
CA LEU A 138 7.25 -4.46 -4.92
C LEU A 138 5.77 -4.17 -5.19
N TRP A 139 5.32 -2.96 -4.87
CA TRP A 139 3.95 -2.54 -5.17
C TRP A 139 3.63 -2.54 -6.65
N SER A 140 4.55 -2.08 -7.50
CA SER A 140 4.36 -2.13 -8.95
C SER A 140 4.13 -3.57 -9.41
N ILE A 141 4.97 -4.50 -8.95
CA ILE A 141 4.88 -5.92 -9.31
C ILE A 141 3.54 -6.52 -8.84
N ILE A 142 3.13 -6.23 -7.61
CA ILE A 142 1.85 -6.76 -7.10
C ILE A 142 0.66 -6.17 -7.84
N ASN A 143 0.70 -4.88 -8.19
CA ASN A 143 -0.36 -4.25 -8.98
C ASN A 143 -0.49 -4.95 -10.33
N ASP A 144 0.63 -5.18 -11.03
CA ASP A 144 0.64 -5.89 -12.30
C ASP A 144 0.09 -7.32 -12.14
N MET A 145 0.48 -8.05 -11.09
CA MET A 145 -0.03 -9.39 -10.80
C MET A 145 -1.53 -9.42 -10.46
N VAL A 146 -2.04 -8.39 -9.77
CA VAL A 146 -3.45 -8.29 -9.39
C VAL A 146 -4.29 -8.02 -10.64
N ASP A 147 -3.85 -7.10 -11.49
CA ASP A 147 -4.53 -6.66 -12.72
C ASP A 147 -4.30 -7.59 -13.92
N ASP A 148 -3.40 -8.56 -13.78
CA ASP A 148 -3.00 -9.51 -14.83
C ASP A 148 -4.21 -10.16 -15.54
N ASN A 149 -4.08 -10.34 -16.85
CA ASN A 149 -5.14 -10.83 -17.76
C ASN A 149 -6.42 -9.98 -17.78
N GLY A 150 -6.32 -8.67 -17.49
CA GLY A 150 -7.47 -7.77 -17.51
C GLY A 150 -8.47 -8.08 -16.39
N TRP A 151 -7.97 -8.55 -15.24
CA TRP A 151 -8.82 -8.98 -14.14
C TRP A 151 -9.62 -7.81 -13.57
N GLU A 152 -10.94 -7.99 -13.49
CA GLU A 152 -11.86 -7.02 -12.90
C GLU A 152 -12.62 -7.63 -11.72
N THR A 153 -12.93 -6.81 -10.72
CA THR A 153 -13.73 -7.24 -9.57
C THR A 153 -14.86 -6.28 -9.25
N LYS A 154 -15.97 -6.86 -8.81
CA LYS A 154 -17.18 -6.11 -8.41
C LYS A 154 -17.22 -5.86 -6.90
N THR A 155 -16.41 -6.57 -6.13
CA THR A 155 -16.43 -6.52 -4.66
C THR A 155 -15.02 -6.40 -4.07
N ILE A 156 -14.95 -5.77 -2.89
CA ILE A 156 -13.70 -5.62 -2.14
C ILE A 156 -13.21 -6.95 -1.58
N ASP A 157 -14.10 -7.87 -1.21
CA ASP A 157 -13.69 -9.17 -0.69
C ASP A 157 -13.04 -10.05 -1.77
N GLN A 158 -13.48 -9.93 -3.03
CA GLN A 158 -12.78 -10.54 -4.16
C GLN A 158 -11.41 -9.90 -4.37
N LEU A 159 -11.30 -8.58 -4.34
CA LEU A 159 -10.02 -7.86 -4.43
C LEU A 159 -9.05 -8.26 -3.32
N LYS A 160 -9.54 -8.34 -2.09
CA LYS A 160 -8.76 -8.77 -0.92
C LYS A 160 -8.27 -10.21 -1.08
N ARG A 161 -9.14 -11.14 -1.52
CA ARG A 161 -8.74 -12.54 -1.77
C ARG A 161 -7.70 -12.64 -2.88
N ARG A 162 -7.88 -11.90 -3.98
CA ARG A 162 -6.92 -11.83 -5.08
C ARG A 162 -5.57 -11.30 -4.60
N ALA A 163 -5.55 -10.17 -3.91
CA ALA A 163 -4.32 -9.60 -3.35
C ALA A 163 -3.61 -10.60 -2.42
N ILE A 164 -4.34 -11.27 -1.51
CA ILE A 164 -3.77 -12.31 -0.64
C ILE A 164 -3.15 -13.45 -1.44
N ALA A 165 -3.81 -13.91 -2.51
CA ALA A 165 -3.27 -14.95 -3.39
C ALA A 165 -1.97 -14.48 -4.06
N LYS A 166 -1.95 -13.25 -4.60
CA LYS A 166 -0.76 -12.69 -5.25
C LYS A 166 0.41 -12.45 -4.32
N PHE A 167 0.15 -12.02 -3.09
CA PHE A 167 1.20 -11.94 -2.06
C PHE A 167 1.87 -13.29 -1.79
N LYS A 168 1.14 -14.41 -1.88
CA LYS A 168 1.71 -15.75 -1.65
C LYS A 168 2.55 -16.26 -2.83
N GLU A 169 2.38 -15.68 -4.01
CA GLU A 169 3.13 -16.03 -5.22
C GLU A 169 4.47 -15.28 -5.30
N ILE A 170 4.71 -14.29 -4.43
CA ILE A 170 5.95 -13.51 -4.43
C ILE A 170 7.12 -14.41 -4.00
N ASP A 171 8.11 -14.53 -4.88
CA ASP A 171 9.35 -15.26 -4.60
C ASP A 171 10.17 -14.53 -3.53
N LEU A 172 10.64 -15.28 -2.53
CA LEU A 172 11.55 -14.79 -1.51
C LEU A 172 12.86 -14.25 -2.11
N LYS A 173 13.37 -14.87 -3.18
CA LYS A 173 14.59 -14.40 -3.85
C LYS A 173 14.43 -13.01 -4.44
N LEU A 174 13.24 -12.71 -4.97
CA LEU A 174 12.91 -11.38 -5.49
C LEU A 174 12.98 -10.34 -4.36
N VAL A 175 12.38 -10.65 -3.20
CA VAL A 175 12.40 -9.79 -2.02
C VAL A 175 13.83 -9.53 -1.53
N GLN A 176 14.65 -10.59 -1.44
CA GLN A 176 16.05 -10.50 -1.02
C GLN A 176 16.88 -9.64 -1.99
N THR A 177 16.68 -9.85 -3.29
CA THR A 177 17.36 -9.06 -4.32
C THR A 177 17.03 -7.57 -4.20
N MET A 178 15.75 -7.23 -3.99
CA MET A 178 15.33 -5.83 -3.80
C MET A 178 15.94 -5.17 -2.56
N LEU A 179 16.15 -5.93 -1.49
CA LEU A 179 16.74 -5.42 -0.24
C LEU A 179 18.27 -5.34 -0.29
N SER A 180 18.92 -6.18 -1.10
CA SER A 180 20.39 -6.20 -1.22
C SER A 180 21.02 -4.93 -1.81
N GLY A 181 20.21 -4.09 -2.47
CA GLY A 181 20.64 -2.83 -3.08
C GLY A 181 20.39 -1.59 -2.21
N VAL A 182 20.08 -1.75 -0.91
CA VAL A 182 19.69 -0.67 0.02
C VAL A 182 20.67 -0.50 1.16
#